data_AF-E9GJC5-F1
#
_entry.id   AF-E9GJC5-F1
#
_cell.length_a   1.000
_cell.length_b   1.000
_cell.length_c   1.000
_cell.angle_alpha   90.00
_cell.angle_beta   90.00
_cell.angle_gamma   90.00
#
_symmetry.space_group_name_H-M   'P 1'
#
loop_
_entity.id
_entity.type
_entity.pdbx_description
1 polymer ?
#
loop_
_entity_poly.entity_id
_entity_poly.type
_entity_poly.pdbx_seq_one_letter_code
_entity_poly.pdbx_strand_id
1 'polypeptide(L)'
;LSYDKRWEFPRNRLRLGKQLGVGCFGRVVQAEAVGINDGTENYVSTVAVKMVRDRTNLAAIEGLVGELKILIHSGAHVNIVNLLGACTKEINRGELLVILEYCPFGNLRTFIINHRDTFV
;
A
#
# COMPACT_ATOMS: atom_id res chain seq x y z
N LEU A 1 -13.01 14.64 2.91
CA LEU A 1 -11.68 14.45 3.53
C LEU A 1 -10.60 14.96 2.56
N SER A 2 -9.81 15.96 2.98
CA SER A 2 -8.69 16.53 2.22
C SER A 2 -7.45 15.63 2.31
N TYR A 3 -6.61 15.62 1.28
CA TYR A 3 -5.32 14.93 1.29
C TYR A 3 -4.30 15.73 2.09
N ASP A 4 -3.58 15.08 3.00
CA ASP A 4 -2.50 15.69 3.79
C ASP A 4 -1.15 15.38 3.14
N LYS A 5 -0.42 16.44 2.77
CA LYS A 5 0.87 16.36 2.07
C LYS A 5 1.95 15.63 2.88
N ARG A 6 1.79 15.48 4.20
CA ARG A 6 2.73 14.71 5.02
C ARG A 6 2.86 13.25 4.58
N TRP A 7 1.83 12.71 3.92
CA TRP A 7 1.83 11.35 3.40
C TRP A 7 2.55 11.21 2.06
N GLU A 8 2.95 12.32 1.42
CA GLU A 8 3.58 12.26 0.11
C GLU A 8 4.99 11.65 0.21
N PHE A 9 5.21 10.53 -0.49
CA PHE A 9 6.48 9.83 -0.54
C PHE A 9 7.17 10.07 -1.89
N PRO A 10 8.49 10.37 -1.92
CA PRO A 10 9.24 10.55 -3.16
C PRO A 10 9.26 9.26 -3.99
N ARG A 11 8.57 9.29 -5.15
CA ARG A 11 8.43 8.14 -6.07
C ARG A 11 9.75 7.48 -6.48
N ASN A 12 10.84 8.25 -6.60
CA ASN A 12 12.18 7.77 -6.94
C ASN A 12 12.85 6.94 -5.83
N ARG A 13 12.36 7.04 -4.58
CA ARG A 13 12.80 6.21 -3.44
C ARG A 13 11.96 4.95 -3.26
N LEU A 14 11.05 4.65 -4.21
CA LEU A 14 10.17 3.50 -4.18
C LEU A 14 10.50 2.55 -5.35
N ARG A 15 11.03 1.37 -5.03
CA ARG A 15 11.32 0.31 -6.00
C ARG A 15 10.27 -0.79 -5.93
N LEU A 16 9.40 -0.86 -6.94
CA LEU A 16 8.37 -1.88 -7.03
C LEU A 16 8.98 -3.25 -7.36
N GLY A 17 8.44 -4.31 -6.75
CA GLY A 17 8.89 -5.68 -6.90
C GLY A 17 7.75 -6.64 -7.28
N LYS A 18 7.75 -7.84 -6.68
CA LYS A 18 6.82 -8.91 -7.03
C LYS A 18 5.36 -8.58 -6.68
N GLN A 19 4.43 -9.13 -7.45
CA GLN A 19 3.01 -9.03 -7.13
C GLN A 19 2.67 -9.92 -5.90
N LEU A 20 1.93 -9.34 -4.95
CA LEU A 20 1.44 -10.03 -3.75
C LEU A 20 -0.01 -10.49 -3.92
N GLY A 21 -0.81 -9.73 -4.68
CA GLY A 21 -2.20 -10.07 -4.92
C GLY A 21 -2.88 -9.18 -5.94
N VAL A 22 -4.04 -9.62 -6.41
CA VAL A 22 -4.91 -8.88 -7.32
C VAL A 22 -6.30 -8.83 -6.70
N GLY A 23 -6.89 -7.64 -6.67
CA GLY A 23 -8.26 -7.43 -6.22
C GLY A 23 -9.13 -6.86 -7.33
N CYS A 24 -10.39 -6.59 -7.01
CA CYS A 24 -11.35 -6.01 -7.95
C CYS A 24 -10.83 -4.69 -8.54
N PHE A 25 -10.35 -3.79 -7.68
CA PHE A 25 -9.98 -2.41 -8.05
C PHE A 25 -8.51 -2.19 -8.40
N GLY A 26 -7.67 -3.23 -8.32
CA GLY A 26 -6.23 -3.04 -8.50
C GLY A 26 -5.38 -4.25 -8.20
N ARG A 27 -4.10 -4.00 -7.97
CA ARG A 27 -3.12 -5.00 -7.55
C ARG A 27 -2.31 -4.46 -6.38
N VAL A 28 -1.75 -5.38 -5.62
CA VAL A 28 -0.79 -5.11 -4.56
C VAL A 28 0.53 -5.74 -4.95
N VAL A 29 1.61 -4.97 -4.84
CA VAL A 29 2.98 -5.43 -5.08
C VAL A 29 3.81 -5.23 -3.82
N GLN A 30 4.79 -6.09 -3.60
CA GLN A 30 5.86 -5.83 -2.64
C GLN A 30 6.76 -4.75 -3.24
N ALA A 31 7.29 -3.87 -2.41
CA ALA A 31 8.24 -2.85 -2.83
C ALA A 31 9.29 -2.61 -1.74
N GLU A 32 10.38 -1.98 -2.13
CA GLU A 32 11.35 -1.41 -1.22
C GLU A 32 11.21 0.11 -1.21
N ALA A 33 11.12 0.69 -0.02
CA ALA A 33 11.00 2.12 0.20
C ALA A 33 12.17 2.63 1.05
N VAL A 34 12.93 3.58 0.51
CA VAL A 34 14.10 4.16 1.18
C VAL A 34 13.67 5.33 2.07
N GLY A 35 13.90 5.22 3.38
CA GLY A 35 13.66 6.26 4.38
C GLY A 35 12.19 6.50 4.75
N ILE A 36 11.30 5.51 4.56
CA ILE A 36 9.85 5.69 4.80
C ILE A 36 9.44 5.71 6.29
N ASN A 37 10.11 4.94 7.15
CA ASN A 37 9.72 4.81 8.57
C ASN A 37 10.44 5.83 9.48
N ASP A 38 11.74 6.04 9.27
CA ASP A 38 12.58 6.81 10.19
C ASP A 38 13.11 8.12 9.58
N GLY A 39 12.75 8.44 8.33
CA GLY A 39 13.28 9.60 7.60
C GLY A 39 14.79 9.54 7.31
N THR A 40 15.49 8.53 7.82
CA THR A 40 16.92 8.30 7.57
C THR A 40 17.10 7.73 6.17
N GLU A 41 17.91 8.41 5.37
CA GLU A 41 18.09 8.06 3.94
C GLU A 41 18.77 6.70 3.71
N ASN A 42 19.30 6.08 4.78
CA ASN A 42 20.06 4.84 4.71
C ASN A 42 19.23 3.59 4.99
N TYR A 43 17.98 3.72 5.46
CA TYR A 43 17.16 2.57 5.80
C TYR A 43 16.20 2.17 4.68
N VAL A 44 16.22 0.90 4.29
CA VAL A 44 15.33 0.34 3.27
C VAL A 44 14.28 -0.52 3.97
N SER A 45 13.01 -0.13 3.83
CA SER A 45 11.88 -0.88 4.38
C SER A 45 11.19 -1.68 3.28
N THR A 46 10.81 -2.93 3.58
CA THR A 46 9.89 -3.68 2.73
C THR A 46 8.47 -3.22 3.01
N VAL A 47 7.74 -2.84 1.96
CA VAL A 47 6.38 -2.29 2.03
C VAL A 47 5.45 -2.99 1.04
N ALA A 48 4.15 -2.84 1.24
CA ALA A 48 3.14 -3.21 0.25
C ALA A 48 2.66 -1.95 -0.48
N VAL A 49 2.55 -2.01 -1.81
CA VAL A 49 2.06 -0.90 -2.63
C VAL A 49 0.81 -1.32 -3.36
N LYS A 50 -0.30 -0.65 -3.05
CA LYS A 50 -1.57 -0.82 -3.76
C LYS A 50 -1.68 0.21 -4.88
N MET A 51 -2.05 -0.27 -6.06
CA MET A 51 -2.18 0.54 -7.27
C MET A 51 -3.24 -0.03 -8.21
N VAL A 52 -3.77 0.81 -9.09
CA VAL A 52 -4.68 0.36 -10.15
C VAL A 52 -3.94 -0.50 -11.19
N ARG A 53 -4.67 -1.41 -11.83
CA ARG A 53 -4.13 -2.24 -12.93
C ARG A 53 -4.05 -1.47 -14.24
N ASP A 54 -5.11 -0.71 -14.51
CA ASP A 54 -5.27 0.12 -15.69
C ASP A 54 -5.37 1.59 -15.24
N ARG A 55 -4.47 2.42 -15.76
CA ARG A 55 -4.38 3.86 -15.43
C ARG A 55 -5.47 4.68 -16.09
N THR A 56 -6.22 4.09 -17.03
CA THR A 56 -7.35 4.75 -17.70
C THR A 56 -8.68 4.47 -17.01
N ASN A 57 -8.73 3.50 -16.09
CA ASN A 57 -9.93 3.16 -15.34
C ASN A 57 -10.17 4.15 -14.21
N LEU A 58 -10.91 5.22 -14.50
CA LEU A 58 -11.21 6.30 -13.56
C LEU A 58 -11.96 5.80 -12.32
N ALA A 59 -12.92 4.88 -12.46
CA ALA A 59 -13.66 4.33 -11.32
C ALA A 59 -12.74 3.56 -10.34
N ALA A 60 -11.75 2.82 -10.86
CA ALA A 60 -10.76 2.14 -10.03
C ALA A 60 -9.83 3.14 -9.32
N ILE A 61 -9.47 4.24 -10.00
CA ILE A 61 -8.66 5.32 -9.42
C ILE A 61 -9.45 6.02 -8.29
N GLU A 62 -10.71 6.37 -8.53
CA GLU A 62 -11.59 6.98 -7.53
C GLU A 62 -11.79 6.07 -6.31
N GLY A 63 -11.96 4.77 -6.53
CA GLY A 63 -12.01 3.78 -5.46
C GLY A 63 -10.73 3.78 -4.61
N LEU A 64 -9.55 3.79 -5.25
CA LEU A 64 -8.27 3.83 -4.56
C LEU A 64 -8.03 5.16 -3.83
N VAL A 65 -8.50 6.29 -4.37
CA VAL A 65 -8.51 7.60 -3.68
C VAL A 65 -9.39 7.56 -2.44
N GLY A 66 -10.56 6.92 -2.52
CA GLY A 66 -11.46 6.70 -1.39
C GLY A 66 -10.79 5.89 -0.28
N GLU A 67 -10.17 4.77 -0.63
CA GLU A 67 -9.41 3.95 0.31
C GLU A 67 -8.28 4.73 1.00
N LEU A 68 -7.49 5.49 0.23
CA LEU A 68 -6.42 6.34 0.78
C LEU A 68 -6.97 7.32 1.82
N LYS A 69 -8.08 8.00 1.52
CA LYS A 69 -8.71 8.95 2.45
C LYS A 69 -9.21 8.28 3.74
N ILE A 70 -9.76 7.07 3.63
CA ILE A 70 -10.21 6.29 4.79
C ILE A 70 -9.02 5.91 5.67
N LEU A 71 -7.93 5.43 5.06
CA LEU A 71 -6.71 5.05 5.78
C LEU A 71 -6.07 6.25 6.49
N ILE A 72 -6.01 7.41 5.83
CA ILE A 72 -5.52 8.67 6.46
C ILE A 72 -6.37 9.01 7.70
N HIS A 73 -7.69 8.89 7.59
CA HIS A 73 -8.62 9.25 8.67
C HIS A 73 -8.59 8.24 9.82
N SER A 74 -8.41 6.94 9.53
CA SER A 74 -8.40 5.88 10.53
C SER A 74 -7.21 5.98 11.50
N GLY A 75 -6.11 6.60 11.08
CA GLY A 75 -4.88 6.65 11.88
C GLY A 75 -4.20 5.29 12.01
N ALA A 76 -3.20 5.21 12.88
CA ALA A 76 -2.42 4.00 13.09
C ALA A 76 -3.02 3.11 14.19
N HIS A 77 -3.04 1.81 13.98
CA HIS A 77 -3.52 0.84 14.96
C HIS A 77 -2.86 -0.54 14.76
N VAL A 78 -2.56 -1.26 15.84
CA VAL A 78 -1.83 -2.54 15.80
C VAL A 78 -2.56 -3.67 15.05
N ASN A 79 -3.90 -3.59 14.98
CA ASN A 79 -4.75 -4.60 14.34
C ASN A 79 -5.32 -4.15 12.98
N ILE A 80 -4.84 -3.04 12.42
CA ILE A 80 -5.28 -2.51 11.13
C ILE A 80 -4.03 -2.26 10.28
N VAL A 81 -4.10 -2.59 8.99
CA VAL A 81 -2.98 -2.31 8.07
C VAL A 81 -2.71 -0.81 8.02
N ASN A 82 -1.53 -0.41 8.48
CA ASN A 82 -1.16 0.99 8.58
C ASN A 82 -0.73 1.59 7.23
N LEU A 83 -1.17 2.83 6.99
CA LEU A 83 -0.66 3.68 5.93
C LEU A 83 0.73 4.20 6.30
N LEU A 84 1.69 4.08 5.39
CA LEU A 84 3.04 4.61 5.54
C LEU A 84 3.27 5.84 4.65
N GLY A 85 2.58 5.91 3.51
CA GLY A 85 2.68 7.04 2.59
C GLY A 85 1.91 6.81 1.29
N ALA A 86 2.03 7.76 0.37
CA ALA A 86 1.42 7.69 -0.95
C ALA A 86 2.26 8.48 -1.97
N CYS A 87 2.25 8.05 -3.23
CA CYS A 87 2.72 8.86 -4.34
C CYS A 87 1.51 9.35 -5.13
N THR A 88 1.22 10.65 -5.10
CA THR A 88 0.04 11.24 -5.75
C THR A 88 0.39 12.28 -6.81
N LYS A 89 1.67 12.66 -6.97
CA LYS A 89 2.09 13.68 -7.95
C LYS A 89 1.64 13.39 -9.38
N GLU A 90 1.63 12.12 -9.79
CA GLU A 90 1.27 11.69 -11.15
C GLU A 90 -0.18 11.17 -11.24
N ILE A 91 -1.06 11.55 -10.30
CA ILE A 91 -2.45 11.10 -10.29
C ILE A 91 -3.23 11.53 -11.55
N ASN A 92 -2.88 12.68 -12.12
CA ASN A 92 -3.45 13.18 -13.38
C ASN A 92 -3.08 12.28 -14.59
N ARG A 93 -2.04 11.45 -14.46
CA ARG A 93 -1.66 10.41 -15.43
C ARG A 93 -2.17 9.01 -15.02
N GLY A 94 -3.07 8.96 -14.04
CA GLY A 94 -3.61 7.73 -13.49
C GLY A 94 -2.64 6.92 -12.62
N GLU A 95 -1.52 7.50 -12.20
CA GLU A 95 -0.61 6.84 -11.24
C GLU A 95 -0.91 7.32 -9.82
N LEU A 96 -1.58 6.45 -9.05
CA LEU A 96 -1.73 6.56 -7.62
C LEU A 96 -1.11 5.32 -6.96
N LEU A 97 -0.15 5.54 -6.08
CA LEU A 97 0.48 4.48 -5.28
C LEU A 97 0.16 4.71 -3.81
N VAL A 98 -0.50 3.75 -3.17
CA VAL A 98 -0.76 3.76 -1.73
C VAL A 98 0.23 2.80 -1.06
N ILE A 99 1.07 3.33 -0.17
CA ILE A 99 2.15 2.59 0.48
C ILE A 99 1.71 2.20 1.89
N LEU A 100 1.67 0.90 2.13
CA LEU A 100 1.16 0.24 3.33
C LEU A 100 2.27 -0.57 3.99
N GLU A 101 2.11 -0.87 5.27
CA GLU A 101 2.96 -1.87 5.93
C GLU A 101 2.86 -3.23 5.24
N TYR A 102 3.99 -3.94 5.19
CA TYR A 102 4.05 -5.26 4.60
C TYR A 102 3.69 -6.33 5.64
N CYS A 103 2.68 -7.14 5.34
CA CYS A 103 2.29 -8.30 6.14
C CYS A 103 2.99 -9.57 5.59
N PRO A 104 4.05 -10.08 6.23
CA PRO A 104 4.89 -11.14 5.65
C PRO A 104 4.19 -12.48 5.47
N PHE A 105 3.13 -12.75 6.24
CA PHE A 105 2.39 -14.00 6.22
C PHE A 105 1.14 -13.97 5.33
N GLY A 106 0.89 -12.85 4.66
CA GLY A 106 -0.26 -12.68 3.78
C GLY A 106 -1.59 -12.64 4.53
N ASN A 107 -2.66 -13.11 3.87
CA ASN A 107 -4.01 -13.04 4.43
C ASN A 107 -4.29 -14.20 5.40
N LEU A 108 -5.13 -13.91 6.41
CA LEU A 108 -5.44 -14.83 7.50
C LEU A 108 -6.07 -16.15 7.02
N ARG A 109 -6.95 -16.11 6.00
CA ARG A 109 -7.58 -17.33 5.47
C ARG A 109 -6.55 -18.32 4.93
N THR A 110 -5.62 -17.85 4.09
CA THR A 110 -4.55 -18.69 3.56
C THR A 110 -3.62 -19.15 4.68
N PHE A 111 -3.30 -18.27 5.63
CA PHE A 111 -2.45 -18.62 6.77
C PHE A 111 -3.04 -19.77 7.60
N ILE A 112 -4.32 -19.67 8.00
CA ILE A 112 -5.00 -20.72 8.77
C ILE A 112 -5.09 -22.04 7.99
N ILE A 113 -5.43 -21.98 6.70
CA ILE A 113 -5.51 -23.18 5.85
C ILE A 113 -4.17 -23.92 5.80
N ASN A 114 -3.05 -23.20 5.75
CA ASN A 114 -1.71 -23.79 5.68
C ASN A 114 -1.20 -24.33 7.02
N HIS A 115 -1.88 -24.02 8.14
CA HIS A 115 -1.48 -24.43 9.49
C HIS A 115 -2.62 -25.19 10.20
N ARG A 116 -3.47 -25.89 9.44
CA ARG A 116 -4.61 -26.64 10.00
C ARG A 116 -4.20 -27.57 11.12
N ASP A 117 -3.07 -28.26 11.00
CA ASP A 117 -2.59 -29.23 11.99
C ASP A 117 -2.12 -28.58 13.32
N THR A 118 -1.97 -27.26 13.36
CA THR A 118 -1.56 -26.50 14.57
C THR A 118 -2.73 -25.86 15.30
N PHE A 119 -3.83 -25.58 14.59
CA PHE A 119 -4.99 -24.85 15.13
C PHE A 119 -6.23 -25.74 15.35
N VAL A 120 -6.11 -27.05 15.16
CA VAL A 120 -7.16 -28.07 15.39
C VAL A 120 -6.82 -28.91 16.60
#